data_AF-A0A6J4JJ70-F1
#
_entry.id   AF-A0A6J4JJ70-F1
#
_cell.length_a   1.000
_cell.length_b   1.000
_cell.length_c   1.000
_cell.angle_alpha   90.00
_cell.angle_beta   90.00
_cell.angle_gamma   90.00
#
_symmetry.space_group_name_H-M   'P 1'
#
loop_
_entity.id
_entity.type
_entity.pdbx_description
1 polymer ?
#
loop_
_entity_poly.entity_id
_entity_poly.type
_entity_poly.pdbx_seq_one_letter_code
_entity_poly.pdbx_strand_id
1 'polypeptide(L)'
;YAPRESRSLVLLGWVLFGTAMSGLTIGHPRLRLPLLAVFVPYTAWALLNVRALAARAVRRPRGVAALAAGLSLLFGAVIYTQHYARFARAQLAVWRGSNANPETFRHAYELNPANPLWLMAAGDREAGADRPAAAEQEYARAAEQEPRSLYAHAKLIESALLRGDPADADAHLDEIRRLGRDNNDLLAWAWSRLRANPPAVLQPAGAAALGNIEGWAPAHGGDDERWTLGTARLRLATPEGCGTLVLMLRGRQAGQRVDVEAGGRRTRLSVTDARARYAVPLPSDACRAGEPLVVSLRTGPGFVDQPEQPWPVGVAVASAAVE
;
A
#
# COMPACT_ATOMS: atom_id res chain seq x y z
N TYR A 1 51.73 -0.26 -14.47
CA TYR A 1 50.85 -1.17 -15.24
C TYR A 1 49.51 -0.48 -15.44
N ALA A 2 49.37 0.31 -16.51
CA ALA A 2 48.08 0.94 -16.83
C ALA A 2 47.16 -0.12 -17.47
N PRO A 3 45.92 -0.30 -17.00
CA PRO A 3 44.98 -1.21 -17.63
C PRO A 3 44.73 -0.73 -19.06
N ARG A 4 44.99 -1.58 -20.06
CA ARG A 4 44.71 -1.30 -21.47
C ARG A 4 43.26 -0.81 -21.60
N GLU A 5 43.05 0.41 -22.12
CA GLU A 5 41.73 1.06 -22.28
C GLU A 5 40.65 0.12 -22.82
N SER A 6 41.01 -0.74 -23.77
CA SER A 6 40.09 -1.73 -24.35
C SER A 6 39.50 -2.75 -23.35
N ARG A 7 40.19 -3.08 -22.26
CA ARG A 7 39.67 -3.95 -21.18
C ARG A 7 38.80 -3.15 -20.21
N SER A 8 39.15 -1.89 -19.97
CA SER A 8 38.37 -0.96 -19.14
C SER A 8 37.01 -0.64 -19.77
N LEU A 9 36.94 -0.50 -21.09
CA LEU A 9 35.68 -0.26 -21.83
C LEU A 9 34.72 -1.46 -21.78
N VAL A 10 35.23 -2.69 -21.84
CA VAL A 10 34.40 -3.90 -21.72
C VAL A 10 33.84 -4.04 -20.30
N LEU A 11 34.68 -3.77 -19.29
CA LEU A 11 34.25 -3.74 -17.88
C LEU A 11 33.22 -2.63 -17.62
N LEU A 12 33.45 -1.41 -18.12
CA LEU A 12 32.50 -0.30 -18.02
C LEU A 12 31.19 -0.60 -18.74
N GLY A 13 31.24 -1.18 -19.94
CA GLY A 13 30.05 -1.60 -20.69
C GLY A 13 29.28 -2.69 -19.97
N TRP A 14 29.98 -3.62 -19.30
CA TRP A 14 29.36 -4.66 -18.50
C TRP A 14 28.73 -4.12 -17.21
N VAL A 15 29.38 -3.17 -16.55
CA VAL A 15 28.84 -2.47 -15.38
C VAL A 15 27.65 -1.60 -15.77
N LEU A 16 27.70 -0.87 -16.89
CA LEU A 16 26.57 -0.10 -17.42
C LEU A 16 25.39 -1.01 -17.78
N PHE A 17 25.67 -2.15 -18.42
CA PHE A 17 24.66 -3.17 -18.71
C PHE A 17 24.06 -3.72 -17.42
N GLY A 18 24.89 -4.16 -16.46
CA GLY A 18 24.44 -4.66 -15.17
C GLY A 18 23.62 -3.63 -14.38
N THR A 19 24.03 -2.37 -14.38
CA THR A 19 23.33 -1.26 -13.72
C THR A 19 22.02 -0.92 -14.42
N ALA A 20 21.98 -0.91 -15.76
CA ALA A 20 20.76 -0.64 -16.50
C ALA A 20 19.75 -1.80 -16.41
N MET A 21 20.25 -3.05 -16.44
CA MET A 21 19.46 -4.24 -16.17
C MET A 21 18.97 -4.28 -14.72
N SER A 22 19.77 -3.85 -13.75
CA SER A 22 19.35 -3.69 -12.35
C SER A 22 18.32 -2.56 -12.17
N GLY A 23 18.45 -1.46 -12.91
CA GLY A 23 17.44 -0.40 -12.94
C GLY A 23 16.10 -0.87 -13.52
N LEU A 24 16.15 -1.75 -14.53
CA LEU A 24 14.99 -2.43 -15.09
C LEU A 24 14.32 -3.41 -14.12
N THR A 25 15.07 -4.06 -13.22
CA THR A 25 14.52 -5.02 -12.24
C THR A 25 14.04 -4.37 -10.95
N ILE A 26 14.73 -3.34 -10.47
CA ILE A 26 14.45 -2.69 -9.18
C ILE A 26 13.42 -1.56 -9.32
N GLY A 27 13.35 -0.89 -10.48
CA GLY A 27 12.45 0.25 -10.69
C GLY A 27 10.96 -0.15 -10.73
N HIS A 28 10.08 0.74 -10.25
CA HIS A 28 8.62 0.62 -10.33
C HIS A 28 8.17 0.29 -11.78
N PRO A 29 7.18 -0.60 -12.02
CA PRO A 29 6.75 -1.02 -13.38
C PRO A 29 6.56 0.10 -14.41
N ARG A 30 6.20 1.32 -13.98
CA ARG A 30 6.03 2.50 -14.83
C ARG A 30 7.34 3.06 -15.42
N LEU A 31 8.47 2.86 -14.76
CA LEU A 31 9.80 3.31 -15.23
C LEU A 31 10.47 2.33 -16.19
N ARG A 32 9.90 1.13 -16.36
CA ARG A 32 10.50 0.03 -17.14
C ARG A 32 10.25 0.15 -18.65
N LEU A 33 9.13 0.75 -19.03
CA LEU A 33 8.70 0.90 -20.44
C LEU A 33 9.64 1.80 -21.28
N PRO A 34 10.06 2.98 -20.81
CA PRO A 34 11.00 3.83 -21.54
C PRO A 34 12.36 3.17 -21.74
N LEU A 35 12.87 2.46 -20.72
CA LEU A 35 14.13 1.72 -20.80
C LEU A 35 14.06 0.59 -21.82
N LEU A 36 12.92 -0.14 -21.88
CA LEU A 36 12.73 -1.20 -22.88
C LEU A 36 12.79 -0.65 -24.32
N ALA A 37 12.16 0.49 -24.57
CA ALA A 37 12.16 1.14 -25.88
C ALA A 37 13.58 1.54 -26.32
N VAL A 38 14.46 1.87 -25.38
CA VAL A 38 15.88 2.17 -25.64
C VAL A 38 16.67 0.92 -25.97
N PHE A 39 16.41 -0.24 -25.34
CA PHE A 39 17.20 -1.45 -25.56
C PHE A 39 16.86 -2.21 -26.85
N VAL A 40 15.59 -2.19 -27.28
CA VAL A 40 15.11 -2.95 -28.46
C VAL A 40 15.94 -2.68 -29.74
N PRO A 41 16.28 -1.43 -30.12
CA PRO A 41 17.10 -1.16 -31.31
C PRO A 41 18.50 -1.77 -31.23
N TYR A 42 19.14 -1.72 -30.06
CA TYR A 42 20.49 -2.26 -29.88
C TYR A 42 20.50 -3.78 -29.89
N THR A 43 19.48 -4.43 -29.33
CA THR A 43 19.32 -5.88 -29.43
C THR A 43 19.08 -6.31 -30.88
N ALA A 44 18.22 -5.59 -31.61
CA ALA A 44 17.98 -5.86 -33.03
C ALA A 44 19.26 -5.72 -33.87
N TRP A 45 20.05 -4.67 -33.61
CA TRP A 45 21.34 -4.48 -34.27
C TRP A 45 22.34 -5.60 -33.95
N ALA A 46 22.42 -6.05 -32.69
CA ALA A 46 23.31 -7.14 -32.29
C ALA A 46 22.92 -8.47 -32.96
N LEU A 47 21.62 -8.76 -33.06
CA LEU A 47 21.08 -9.94 -33.74
C LEU A 47 21.42 -9.97 -35.23
N LEU A 48 21.26 -8.82 -35.91
CA LEU A 48 21.58 -8.70 -37.34
C LEU A 48 23.08 -8.90 -37.63
N ASN A 49 23.95 -8.63 -36.66
CA ASN A 49 25.40 -8.68 -36.84
C ASN A 49 26.07 -9.91 -36.19
N VAL A 50 25.30 -10.83 -35.59
CA VAL A 50 25.84 -11.92 -34.75
C VAL A 50 26.78 -12.85 -35.53
N ARG A 51 26.46 -13.13 -36.81
CA ARG A 51 27.29 -13.97 -37.69
C ARG A 51 28.64 -13.34 -38.01
N ALA A 52 28.66 -12.04 -38.28
CA ALA A 52 29.88 -11.29 -38.55
C ALA A 52 30.75 -11.14 -37.29
N LEU A 53 30.13 -10.98 -36.12
CA LEU A 53 30.80 -10.94 -34.83
C LEU A 53 31.40 -12.30 -34.45
N ALA A 54 30.65 -13.40 -34.66
CA ALA A 54 31.13 -14.77 -34.45
C ALA A 54 32.33 -15.12 -35.35
N ALA A 55 32.27 -14.76 -36.64
CA ALA A 55 33.38 -14.97 -37.57
C ALA A 55 34.66 -14.19 -37.17
N ARG A 56 34.51 -12.99 -36.60
CA ARG A 56 35.64 -12.19 -36.07
C ARG A 56 36.15 -12.71 -34.73
N ALA A 57 35.30 -13.33 -33.91
CA ALA A 57 35.65 -13.93 -32.62
C ALA A 57 36.66 -15.07 -32.76
N VAL A 58 36.49 -15.90 -33.79
CA VAL A 58 37.40 -17.01 -34.10
C VAL A 58 38.82 -16.52 -34.44
N ARG A 59 38.96 -15.28 -34.94
CA ARG A 59 40.25 -14.75 -35.45
C ARG A 59 40.92 -13.74 -34.54
N ARG A 60 40.22 -13.11 -33.59
CA ARG A 60 40.78 -12.05 -32.72
C ARG A 60 40.15 -12.06 -31.32
N PRO A 61 40.94 -11.81 -30.25
CA PRO A 61 40.44 -11.78 -28.87
C PRO A 61 39.35 -10.71 -28.62
N ARG A 62 39.33 -9.63 -29.42
CA ARG A 62 38.26 -8.62 -29.36
C ARG A 62 36.90 -9.12 -29.88
N GLY A 63 36.89 -10.11 -30.78
CA GLY A 63 35.63 -10.67 -31.28
C GLY A 63 34.97 -11.60 -30.26
N VAL A 64 35.73 -12.28 -29.39
CA VAL A 64 35.20 -13.08 -28.28
C VAL A 64 34.43 -12.19 -27.30
N ALA A 65 34.98 -11.01 -26.95
CA ALA A 65 34.29 -10.04 -26.09
C ALA A 65 32.99 -9.51 -26.73
N ALA A 66 33.00 -9.27 -28.05
CA ALA A 66 31.84 -8.78 -28.76
C ALA A 66 30.74 -9.86 -28.93
N LEU A 67 31.13 -11.11 -29.11
CA LEU A 67 30.20 -12.26 -29.12
C LEU A 67 29.58 -12.49 -27.74
N ALA A 68 30.39 -12.44 -26.67
CA ALA A 68 29.91 -12.54 -25.30
C ALA A 68 28.92 -11.40 -24.98
N ALA A 69 29.23 -10.15 -25.36
CA ALA A 69 28.31 -9.03 -25.21
C ALA A 69 27.00 -9.24 -26.02
N GLY A 70 27.07 -9.73 -27.25
CA GLY A 70 25.90 -10.04 -28.08
C GLY A 70 25.02 -11.15 -27.50
N LEU A 71 25.62 -12.23 -26.99
CA LEU A 71 24.90 -13.32 -26.32
C LEU A 71 24.29 -12.88 -25.00
N SER A 72 24.96 -12.03 -24.23
CA SER A 72 24.42 -11.45 -23.00
C SER A 72 23.25 -10.50 -23.27
N LEU A 73 23.32 -9.70 -24.34
CA LEU A 73 22.20 -8.87 -24.80
C LEU A 73 21.02 -9.72 -25.28
N LEU A 74 21.29 -10.83 -25.98
CA LEU A 74 20.26 -11.77 -26.41
C LEU A 74 19.61 -12.46 -25.22
N PHE A 75 20.40 -12.93 -24.26
CA PHE A 75 19.93 -13.56 -23.03
C PHE A 75 19.10 -12.58 -22.19
N GLY A 76 19.60 -11.35 -22.02
CA GLY A 76 18.86 -10.26 -21.40
C GLY A 76 17.56 -9.94 -22.14
N ALA A 77 17.59 -9.91 -23.47
CA ALA A 77 16.37 -9.70 -24.26
C ALA A 77 15.38 -10.85 -24.07
N VAL A 78 15.81 -12.11 -24.10
CA VAL A 78 14.93 -13.30 -23.98
C VAL A 78 14.31 -13.42 -22.58
N ILE A 79 15.10 -13.26 -21.52
CA ILE A 79 14.59 -13.33 -20.14
C ILE A 79 13.57 -12.22 -19.89
N TYR A 80 13.83 -11.02 -20.38
CA TYR A 80 12.96 -9.88 -20.10
C TYR A 80 11.77 -9.84 -21.05
N THR A 81 11.91 -10.20 -22.33
CA THR A 81 10.78 -10.22 -23.29
C THR A 81 9.69 -11.19 -22.88
N GLN A 82 9.98 -12.31 -22.22
CA GLN A 82 8.90 -13.21 -21.80
C GLN A 82 7.99 -12.56 -20.73
N HIS A 83 8.56 -11.88 -19.74
CA HIS A 83 7.79 -11.14 -18.74
C HIS A 83 7.04 -9.95 -19.36
N TYR A 84 7.70 -9.18 -20.23
CA TYR A 84 7.06 -8.01 -20.86
C TYR A 84 6.03 -8.40 -21.93
N ALA A 85 6.23 -9.48 -22.68
CA ALA A 85 5.26 -9.97 -23.65
C ALA A 85 4.00 -10.49 -22.94
N ARG A 86 4.15 -11.21 -21.82
CA ARG A 86 3.03 -11.62 -20.97
C ARG A 86 2.29 -10.41 -20.41
N PHE A 87 3.01 -9.44 -19.85
CA PHE A 87 2.42 -8.19 -19.37
C PHE A 87 1.69 -7.41 -20.48
N ALA A 88 2.31 -7.26 -21.65
CA ALA A 88 1.71 -6.56 -22.79
C ALA A 88 0.45 -7.27 -23.31
N ARG A 89 0.46 -8.60 -23.39
CA ARG A 89 -0.72 -9.40 -23.76
C ARG A 89 -1.85 -9.21 -22.74
N ALA A 90 -1.54 -9.30 -21.46
CA ALA A 90 -2.50 -9.06 -20.39
C ALA A 90 -3.08 -7.64 -20.44
N GLN A 91 -2.24 -6.62 -20.65
CA GLN A 91 -2.69 -5.24 -20.83
C GLN A 91 -3.59 -5.05 -22.05
N LEU A 92 -3.23 -5.66 -23.19
CA LEU A 92 -4.05 -5.62 -24.40
C LEU A 92 -5.40 -6.31 -24.19
N ALA A 93 -5.43 -7.41 -23.42
CA ALA A 93 -6.67 -8.08 -23.05
C ALA A 93 -7.58 -7.16 -22.22
N VAL A 94 -7.02 -6.46 -21.21
CA VAL A 94 -7.78 -5.49 -20.43
C VAL A 94 -8.27 -4.31 -21.29
N TRP A 95 -7.41 -3.77 -22.13
CA TRP A 95 -7.74 -2.63 -22.99
C TRP A 95 -8.84 -2.94 -24.01
N ARG A 96 -8.89 -4.18 -24.52
CA ARG A 96 -9.93 -4.65 -25.46
C ARG A 96 -11.18 -5.14 -24.75
N GLY A 97 -11.05 -5.57 -23.49
CA GLY A 97 -12.14 -6.04 -22.66
C GLY A 97 -12.92 -4.91 -22.00
N SER A 98 -13.84 -5.30 -21.11
CA SER A 98 -14.59 -4.33 -20.31
C SER A 98 -13.90 -4.14 -18.97
N ASN A 99 -13.50 -2.91 -18.67
CA ASN A 99 -12.95 -2.56 -17.36
C ASN A 99 -13.95 -2.80 -16.21
N ALA A 100 -15.25 -2.98 -16.47
CA ALA A 100 -16.23 -3.30 -15.45
C ALA A 100 -16.36 -4.81 -15.18
N ASN A 101 -15.87 -5.66 -16.08
CA ASN A 101 -16.04 -7.11 -15.99
C ASN A 101 -14.85 -7.77 -15.27
N PRO A 102 -15.04 -8.46 -14.13
CA PRO A 102 -13.96 -9.16 -13.43
C PRO A 102 -13.27 -10.23 -14.30
N GLU A 103 -13.99 -10.88 -15.22
CA GLU A 103 -13.42 -11.87 -16.14
C GLU A 103 -12.33 -11.29 -17.05
N THR A 104 -12.41 -10.00 -17.37
CA THR A 104 -11.36 -9.34 -18.16
C THR A 104 -10.02 -9.35 -17.41
N PHE A 105 -10.06 -9.19 -16.09
CA PHE A 105 -8.87 -9.21 -15.24
C PHE A 105 -8.42 -10.64 -14.90
N ARG A 106 -9.34 -11.60 -14.75
CA ARG A 106 -9.00 -13.03 -14.64
C ARG A 106 -8.29 -13.52 -15.90
N HIS A 107 -8.78 -13.17 -17.07
CA HIS A 107 -8.09 -13.50 -18.32
C HIS A 107 -6.72 -12.82 -18.44
N ALA A 108 -6.60 -11.56 -18.00
CA ALA A 108 -5.31 -10.87 -17.92
C ALA A 108 -4.34 -11.57 -16.95
N TYR A 109 -4.84 -12.15 -15.87
CA TYR A 109 -4.08 -12.98 -14.95
C TYR A 109 -3.62 -14.29 -15.60
N GLU A 110 -4.47 -15.00 -16.33
CA GLU A 110 -4.07 -16.20 -17.08
C GLU A 110 -2.91 -15.93 -18.05
N LEU A 111 -2.93 -14.76 -18.71
CA LEU A 111 -1.88 -14.33 -19.64
C LEU A 111 -0.59 -13.90 -18.92
N ASN A 112 -0.67 -13.46 -17.66
CA ASN A 112 0.46 -13.04 -16.85
C ASN A 112 0.27 -13.41 -15.36
N PRO A 113 0.39 -14.70 -15.00
CA PRO A 113 0.01 -15.20 -13.68
C PRO A 113 0.96 -14.74 -12.58
N ALA A 114 2.12 -14.18 -12.91
CA ALA A 114 3.07 -13.63 -11.95
C ALA A 114 2.69 -12.24 -11.42
N ASN A 115 1.65 -11.61 -11.96
CA ASN A 115 1.25 -10.26 -11.54
C ASN A 115 -0.06 -10.29 -10.71
N PRO A 116 0.02 -10.15 -9.37
CA PRO A 116 -1.15 -10.24 -8.49
C PRO A 116 -2.08 -9.03 -8.62
N LEU A 117 -1.64 -7.93 -9.26
CA LEU A 117 -2.47 -6.75 -9.49
C LEU A 117 -3.71 -7.06 -10.33
N TRP A 118 -3.65 -8.10 -11.17
CA TRP A 118 -4.81 -8.55 -11.94
C TRP A 118 -5.88 -9.19 -11.05
N LEU A 119 -5.48 -9.97 -10.05
CA LEU A 119 -6.39 -10.53 -9.06
C LEU A 119 -7.02 -9.41 -8.20
N MET A 120 -6.21 -8.46 -7.73
CA MET A 120 -6.72 -7.30 -6.99
C MET A 120 -7.73 -6.49 -7.80
N ALA A 121 -7.46 -6.26 -9.09
CA ALA A 121 -8.39 -5.57 -9.98
C ALA A 121 -9.67 -6.37 -10.23
N ALA A 122 -9.59 -7.71 -10.36
CA ALA A 122 -10.76 -8.57 -10.44
C ALA A 122 -11.60 -8.46 -9.15
N GLY A 123 -10.95 -8.52 -7.98
CA GLY A 123 -11.58 -8.33 -6.67
C GLY A 123 -12.29 -6.99 -6.54
N ASP A 124 -11.68 -5.89 -7.01
CA ASP A 124 -12.31 -4.57 -7.02
C ASP A 124 -13.59 -4.53 -7.86
N ARG A 125 -13.63 -5.28 -8.97
CA ARG A 125 -14.81 -5.36 -9.84
C ARG A 125 -15.89 -6.25 -9.24
N GLU A 126 -15.54 -7.37 -8.63
CA GLU A 126 -16.51 -8.18 -7.88
C GLU A 126 -17.12 -7.41 -6.71
N ALA A 127 -16.30 -6.68 -5.95
CA ALA A 127 -16.78 -5.82 -4.86
C ALA A 127 -17.67 -4.69 -5.39
N GLY A 128 -17.31 -4.07 -6.52
CA GLY A 128 -18.13 -3.06 -7.18
C GLY A 128 -19.46 -3.61 -7.75
N ALA A 129 -19.53 -4.91 -8.04
CA ALA A 129 -20.71 -5.63 -8.49
C ALA A 129 -21.50 -6.27 -7.34
N ASP A 130 -21.23 -5.88 -6.09
CA ASP A 130 -21.88 -6.36 -4.87
C ASP A 130 -21.76 -7.88 -4.65
N ARG A 131 -20.58 -8.43 -4.98
CA ARG A 131 -20.24 -9.86 -4.79
C ARG A 131 -19.07 -10.00 -3.80
N PRO A 132 -19.28 -9.70 -2.51
CA PRO A 132 -18.20 -9.63 -1.53
C PRO A 132 -17.43 -10.95 -1.38
N ALA A 133 -18.11 -12.10 -1.40
CA ALA A 133 -17.46 -13.41 -1.30
C ALA A 133 -16.52 -13.70 -2.49
N ALA A 134 -16.91 -13.32 -3.71
CA ALA A 134 -16.05 -13.47 -4.88
C ALA A 134 -14.86 -12.49 -4.83
N ALA A 135 -15.08 -11.27 -4.35
CA ALA A 135 -14.01 -10.29 -4.16
C ALA A 135 -12.96 -10.78 -3.16
N GLU A 136 -13.40 -11.29 -2.01
CA GLU A 136 -12.55 -11.86 -0.96
C GLU A 136 -11.66 -12.98 -1.51
N GLN A 137 -12.21 -13.90 -2.31
CA GLN A 137 -11.43 -14.97 -2.96
C GLN A 137 -10.30 -14.41 -3.83
N GLU A 138 -10.56 -13.37 -4.62
CA GLU A 138 -9.52 -12.77 -5.46
C GLU A 138 -8.45 -12.04 -4.63
N TYR A 139 -8.84 -11.34 -3.56
CA TYR A 139 -7.88 -10.70 -2.67
C TYR A 139 -7.04 -11.71 -1.89
N ALA A 140 -7.63 -12.83 -1.46
CA ALA A 140 -6.93 -13.91 -0.78
C ALA A 140 -5.86 -14.52 -1.71
N ARG A 141 -6.25 -14.87 -2.95
CA ARG A 141 -5.30 -15.34 -3.97
C ARG A 141 -4.19 -14.31 -4.26
N ALA A 142 -4.52 -13.02 -4.27
CA ALA A 142 -3.55 -11.96 -4.46
C ALA A 142 -2.57 -11.86 -3.27
N ALA A 143 -3.05 -12.03 -2.04
CA ALA A 143 -2.23 -12.03 -0.82
C ALA A 143 -1.35 -13.28 -0.70
N GLU A 144 -1.85 -14.46 -1.09
CA GLU A 144 -1.04 -15.68 -1.18
C GLU A 144 0.14 -15.52 -2.15
N GLN A 145 -0.12 -14.85 -3.29
CA GLN A 145 0.89 -14.62 -4.31
C GLN A 145 1.88 -13.50 -3.95
N GLU A 146 1.40 -12.43 -3.31
CA GLU A 146 2.23 -11.33 -2.80
C GLU A 146 1.87 -11.06 -1.33
N PRO A 147 2.50 -11.79 -0.40
CA PRO A 147 2.22 -11.68 1.04
C PRO A 147 2.53 -10.31 1.63
N ARG A 148 3.27 -9.45 0.92
CA ARG A 148 3.59 -8.09 1.37
C ARG A 148 2.60 -7.06 0.83
N SER A 149 1.54 -7.49 0.15
CA SER A 149 0.52 -6.62 -0.43
C SER A 149 -0.38 -6.02 0.64
N LEU A 150 -0.05 -4.79 1.05
CA LEU A 150 -0.89 -4.02 1.98
C LEU A 150 -2.31 -3.81 1.44
N TYR A 151 -2.46 -3.67 0.12
CA TYR A 151 -3.75 -3.52 -0.53
C TYR A 151 -4.63 -4.75 -0.32
N ALA A 152 -4.07 -5.94 -0.58
CA ALA A 152 -4.82 -7.19 -0.46
C ALA A 152 -5.22 -7.44 1.01
N HIS A 153 -4.29 -7.26 1.95
CA HIS A 153 -4.62 -7.38 3.38
C HIS A 153 -5.67 -6.35 3.83
N ALA A 154 -5.59 -5.09 3.38
CA ALA A 154 -6.61 -4.10 3.71
C ALA A 154 -8.00 -4.44 3.17
N LYS A 155 -8.06 -5.05 1.98
CA LYS A 155 -9.32 -5.53 1.39
C LYS A 155 -9.86 -6.78 2.07
N LEU A 156 -8.99 -7.66 2.56
CA LEU A 156 -9.39 -8.80 3.38
C LEU A 156 -9.88 -8.36 4.77
N ILE A 157 -9.26 -7.34 5.38
CA ILE A 157 -9.79 -6.69 6.60
C ILE A 157 -11.19 -6.15 6.35
N GLU A 158 -11.41 -5.40 5.27
CA GLU A 158 -12.74 -4.90 4.89
C GLU A 158 -13.76 -6.05 4.72
N SER A 159 -13.36 -7.15 4.08
CA SER A 159 -14.22 -8.32 3.85
C SER A 159 -14.58 -9.03 5.16
N ALA A 160 -13.59 -9.26 6.03
CA ALA A 160 -13.77 -9.88 7.34
C ALA A 160 -14.70 -9.05 8.24
N LEU A 161 -14.53 -7.71 8.26
CA LEU A 161 -15.41 -6.80 9.00
C LEU A 161 -16.85 -6.84 8.47
N LEU A 162 -17.05 -6.91 7.14
CA LEU A 162 -18.38 -7.04 6.54
C LEU A 162 -19.05 -8.38 6.89
N ARG A 163 -18.27 -9.45 7.06
CA ARG A 163 -18.76 -10.76 7.54
C ARG A 163 -19.01 -10.81 9.04
N GLY A 164 -18.60 -9.79 9.81
CA GLY A 164 -18.66 -9.80 11.26
C GLY A 164 -17.61 -10.71 11.91
N ASP A 165 -16.47 -10.90 11.26
CA ASP A 165 -15.36 -11.75 11.72
C ASP A 165 -14.16 -10.89 12.16
N PRO A 166 -14.18 -10.34 13.38
CA PRO A 166 -13.12 -9.45 13.86
C PRO A 166 -11.78 -10.17 14.04
N ALA A 167 -11.78 -11.48 14.33
CA ALA A 167 -10.55 -12.24 14.53
C ALA A 167 -9.74 -12.37 13.23
N ASP A 168 -10.43 -12.63 12.11
CA ASP A 168 -9.80 -12.68 10.78
C ASP A 168 -9.30 -11.29 10.33
N ALA A 169 -10.07 -10.24 10.65
CA ALA A 169 -9.65 -8.86 10.42
C ALA A 169 -8.37 -8.51 11.19
N ASP A 170 -8.29 -8.87 12.47
CA ASP A 170 -7.11 -8.63 13.30
C ASP A 170 -5.90 -9.45 12.83
N ALA A 171 -6.09 -10.69 12.37
CA ALA A 171 -5.01 -11.50 11.82
C ALA A 171 -4.34 -10.83 10.59
N HIS A 172 -5.14 -10.22 9.71
CA HIS A 172 -4.62 -9.46 8.57
C HIS A 172 -3.99 -8.11 8.98
N LEU A 173 -4.52 -7.44 10.00
CA LEU A 173 -3.86 -6.25 10.55
C LEU A 173 -2.48 -6.58 11.14
N ASP A 174 -2.36 -7.72 11.82
CA ASP A 174 -1.10 -8.18 12.39
C ASP A 174 -0.05 -8.51 11.31
N GLU A 175 -0.47 -9.00 10.13
CA GLU A 175 0.43 -9.12 8.98
C GLU A 175 0.94 -7.76 8.51
N ILE A 176 0.05 -6.77 8.37
CA ILE A 176 0.43 -5.38 7.99
C ILE A 176 1.43 -4.79 9.01
N ARG A 177 1.21 -5.03 10.31
CA ARG A 177 2.12 -4.59 11.39
C ARG A 177 3.46 -5.28 11.33
N ARG A 178 3.50 -6.59 11.07
CA ARG A 178 4.73 -7.37 10.92
C ARG A 178 5.59 -6.85 9.76
N LEU A 179 4.95 -6.31 8.72
CA LEU A 179 5.63 -5.65 7.61
C LEU A 179 6.17 -4.25 7.95
N GLY A 180 5.83 -3.70 9.12
CA GLY A 180 6.17 -2.33 9.53
C GLY A 180 5.42 -1.27 8.74
N ARG A 181 4.20 -1.57 8.28
CA ARG A 181 3.44 -0.73 7.34
C ARG A 181 2.06 -0.30 7.83
N ASP A 182 1.72 -0.54 9.10
CA ASP A 182 0.59 0.12 9.76
C ASP A 182 0.95 1.58 10.07
N ASN A 183 0.93 2.44 9.05
CA ASN A 183 1.40 3.82 9.13
C ASN A 183 0.38 4.81 8.57
N ASN A 184 0.68 6.10 8.68
CA ASN A 184 -0.24 7.16 8.27
C ASN A 184 -0.57 7.14 6.77
N ASP A 185 0.33 6.68 5.90
CA ASP A 185 0.07 6.59 4.45
C ASP A 185 -0.99 5.53 4.15
N LEU A 186 -0.90 4.37 4.80
CA LEU A 186 -1.90 3.32 4.71
C LEU A 186 -3.26 3.82 5.23
N LEU A 187 -3.26 4.46 6.40
CA LEU A 187 -4.49 5.00 7.00
C LEU A 187 -5.15 6.06 6.12
N ALA A 188 -4.37 7.00 5.56
CA ALA A 188 -4.88 8.03 4.68
C ALA A 188 -5.45 7.44 3.37
N TRP A 189 -4.77 6.44 2.79
CA TRP A 189 -5.31 5.70 1.66
C TRP A 189 -6.62 5.00 2.04
N ALA A 190 -6.65 4.26 3.14
CA ALA A 190 -7.80 3.48 3.58
C ALA A 190 -9.01 4.37 3.87
N TRP A 191 -8.81 5.50 4.54
CA TRP A 191 -9.84 6.51 4.80
C TRP A 191 -10.58 6.96 3.54
N SER A 192 -9.86 7.07 2.41
CA SER A 192 -10.41 7.54 1.14
C SER A 192 -10.93 6.41 0.22
N ARG A 193 -10.55 5.15 0.47
CA ARG A 193 -10.76 4.04 -0.48
C ARG A 193 -11.56 2.88 0.07
N LEU A 194 -11.54 2.63 1.37
CA LEU A 194 -12.34 1.60 1.98
C LEU A 194 -13.76 2.12 2.24
N ARG A 195 -14.72 1.22 2.12
CA ARG A 195 -16.15 1.40 2.38
C ARG A 195 -16.55 0.69 3.68
N ALA A 196 -15.59 0.50 4.59
CA ALA A 196 -15.85 -0.09 5.89
C ALA A 196 -16.91 0.74 6.62
N ASN A 197 -17.94 0.06 7.15
CA ASN A 197 -18.92 0.72 7.98
C ASN A 197 -18.22 1.24 9.25
N PRO A 198 -18.49 2.49 9.67
CA PRO A 198 -18.00 2.98 10.94
C PRO A 198 -18.49 2.09 12.08
N PRO A 199 -17.63 1.72 13.05
CA PRO A 199 -18.07 0.96 14.21
C PRO A 199 -18.78 1.88 15.22
N ALA A 200 -19.63 1.31 16.08
CA ALA A 200 -20.24 2.02 17.20
C ALA A 200 -19.20 2.38 18.28
N VAL A 201 -18.25 1.47 18.52
CA VAL A 201 -17.07 1.68 19.36
C VAL A 201 -15.84 1.48 18.50
N LEU A 202 -15.07 2.55 18.33
CA LEU A 202 -13.84 2.53 17.56
C LEU A 202 -12.64 2.42 18.49
N GLN A 203 -11.83 1.38 18.29
CA GLN A 203 -10.51 1.25 18.90
C GLN A 203 -9.46 1.58 17.83
N PRO A 204 -8.70 2.69 17.95
CA PRO A 204 -7.73 3.10 16.93
C PRO A 204 -6.60 2.10 16.66
N ALA A 205 -6.34 1.19 17.61
CA ALA A 205 -5.39 0.09 17.49
C ALA A 205 -6.04 -1.22 17.00
N GLY A 206 -7.34 -1.27 16.65
CA GLY A 206 -7.99 -2.48 16.13
C GLY A 206 -8.15 -2.48 14.61
N ALA A 207 -8.46 -3.64 14.01
CA ALA A 207 -8.69 -3.75 12.55
C ALA A 207 -9.84 -2.87 12.05
N ALA A 208 -10.90 -2.69 12.86
CA ALA A 208 -12.02 -1.81 12.54
C ALA A 208 -11.63 -0.33 12.36
N ALA A 209 -10.43 0.07 12.79
CA ALA A 209 -9.91 1.41 12.55
C ALA A 209 -9.47 1.63 11.10
N LEU A 210 -9.09 0.58 10.37
CA LEU A 210 -8.66 0.71 8.98
C LEU A 210 -9.84 1.17 8.11
N GLY A 211 -9.71 2.35 7.50
CA GLY A 211 -10.80 3.01 6.78
C GLY A 211 -11.65 3.96 7.61
N ASN A 212 -11.50 3.95 8.95
CA ASN A 212 -12.24 4.78 9.88
C ASN A 212 -11.37 5.76 10.66
N ILE A 213 -10.04 5.76 10.46
CA ILE A 213 -9.12 6.74 11.06
C ILE A 213 -8.08 7.26 10.06
N GLU A 214 -7.57 8.47 10.29
CA GLU A 214 -6.39 9.04 9.63
C GLU A 214 -5.69 10.08 10.52
N GLY A 215 -4.41 10.36 10.28
CA GLY A 215 -3.62 11.28 11.10
C GLY A 215 -3.11 10.67 12.41
N TRP A 216 -2.71 9.40 12.37
CA TRP A 216 -2.23 8.63 13.54
C TRP A 216 -0.82 8.11 13.34
N ALA A 217 -0.08 8.03 14.43
CA ALA A 217 1.25 7.43 14.47
C ALA A 217 1.12 5.93 14.18
N PRO A 218 2.19 5.24 13.75
CA PRO A 218 2.17 3.79 13.65
C PRO A 218 1.75 3.14 14.97
N ALA A 219 0.96 2.06 14.91
CA ALA A 219 0.66 1.25 16.08
C ALA A 219 1.73 0.15 16.23
N HIS A 220 2.08 -0.18 17.47
CA HIS A 220 2.92 -1.32 17.78
C HIS A 220 2.04 -2.51 18.22
N GLY A 221 2.56 -3.74 18.03
CA GLY A 221 1.83 -4.94 18.43
C GLY A 221 1.60 -4.97 19.94
N GLY A 222 0.35 -5.21 20.35
CA GLY A 222 -0.05 -5.22 21.76
C GLY A 222 -0.50 -3.86 22.31
N ASP A 223 -0.46 -2.80 21.50
CA ASP A 223 -1.01 -1.50 21.87
C ASP A 223 -2.55 -1.56 21.95
N ASP A 224 -3.12 -1.11 23.06
CA ASP A 224 -4.57 -0.94 23.24
C ASP A 224 -5.01 0.52 22.99
N GLU A 225 -4.08 1.39 22.63
CA GLU A 225 -4.29 2.78 22.27
C GLU A 225 -3.35 3.22 21.15
N ARG A 226 -3.74 4.25 20.40
CA ARG A 226 -2.91 4.79 19.32
C ARG A 226 -2.69 6.28 19.51
N TRP A 227 -1.52 6.79 19.14
CA TRP A 227 -1.20 8.21 19.23
C TRP A 227 -1.59 8.96 17.97
N THR A 228 -2.13 10.18 18.10
CA THR A 228 -2.43 11.07 16.96
C THR A 228 -1.18 11.84 16.49
N LEU A 229 -1.12 12.29 15.22
CA LEU A 229 -0.01 13.09 14.64
C LEU A 229 -0.34 14.59 14.56
N GLY A 230 -0.95 15.16 15.60
CA GLY A 230 -1.31 16.57 15.68
C GLY A 230 -2.75 16.87 15.22
N THR A 231 -3.13 16.43 14.02
CA THR A 231 -4.55 16.41 13.60
C THR A 231 -4.93 14.99 13.22
N ALA A 232 -5.90 14.42 13.93
CA ALA A 232 -6.46 13.11 13.64
C ALA A 232 -7.96 13.23 13.34
N ARG A 233 -8.45 12.35 12.48
CA ARG A 233 -9.89 12.19 12.23
C ARG A 233 -10.29 10.75 12.46
N LEU A 234 -11.51 10.57 12.93
CA LEU A 234 -12.14 9.27 13.10
C LEU A 234 -13.62 9.29 12.70
N ARG A 235 -14.14 8.15 12.23
CA ARG A 235 -15.56 7.93 11.88
C ARG A 235 -16.22 7.02 12.93
N LEU A 236 -17.39 7.42 13.39
CA LEU A 236 -18.23 6.64 14.30
C LEU A 236 -19.62 6.43 13.73
N ALA A 237 -20.20 5.27 13.99
CA ALA A 237 -21.62 5.05 13.76
C ALA A 237 -22.43 5.75 14.85
N THR A 238 -23.64 6.18 14.47
CA THR A 238 -24.60 6.87 15.35
C THR A 238 -25.95 6.13 15.35
N PRO A 239 -25.98 4.85 15.78
CA PRO A 239 -27.13 3.98 15.59
C PRO A 239 -28.40 4.46 16.32
N GLU A 240 -28.27 5.09 17.49
CA GLU A 240 -29.39 5.54 18.33
C GLU A 240 -29.60 7.07 18.31
N GLY A 241 -28.96 7.76 17.37
CA GLY A 241 -29.03 9.23 17.24
C GLY A 241 -27.85 9.94 17.91
N CYS A 242 -28.08 11.20 18.29
CA CYS A 242 -27.04 12.10 18.78
C CYS A 242 -27.10 12.22 20.30
N GLY A 243 -26.14 11.57 20.97
CA GLY A 243 -25.95 11.64 22.41
C GLY A 243 -24.65 12.35 22.79
N THR A 244 -23.83 11.66 23.55
CA THR A 244 -22.55 12.14 24.05
C THR A 244 -21.42 11.40 23.34
N LEU A 245 -20.48 12.16 22.76
CA LEU A 245 -19.23 11.59 22.31
C LEU A 245 -18.37 11.25 23.53
N VAL A 246 -18.08 9.97 23.70
CA VAL A 246 -17.21 9.46 24.76
C VAL A 246 -15.86 9.10 24.16
N LEU A 247 -14.80 9.69 24.72
CA LEU A 247 -13.42 9.46 24.32
C LEU A 247 -12.62 8.93 25.52
N MET A 248 -11.88 7.85 25.32
CA MET A 248 -10.89 7.37 26.29
C MET A 248 -9.51 7.88 25.86
N LEU A 249 -9.05 8.95 26.51
CA LEU A 249 -7.86 9.69 26.11
C LEU A 249 -6.76 9.61 27.16
N ARG A 250 -5.52 9.73 26.70
CA ARG A 250 -4.33 9.94 27.53
C ARG A 250 -3.42 10.97 26.88
N GLY A 251 -3.15 12.06 27.58
CA GLY A 251 -2.18 13.06 27.18
C GLY A 251 -0.75 12.61 27.48
N ARG A 252 0.21 13.31 26.89
CA ARG A 252 1.63 13.18 27.25
C ARG A 252 1.93 13.77 28.63
N GLN A 253 1.22 14.83 28.98
CA GLN A 253 1.36 15.54 30.24
C GLN A 253 -0.02 15.99 30.74
N ALA A 254 -0.19 16.04 32.05
CA ALA A 254 -1.38 16.60 32.65
C ALA A 254 -1.61 18.06 32.21
N GLY A 255 -2.85 18.38 31.87
CA GLY A 255 -3.23 19.72 31.40
C GLY A 255 -3.00 19.96 29.91
N GLN A 256 -2.58 18.94 29.14
CA GLN A 256 -2.46 19.06 27.69
C GLN A 256 -3.83 19.39 27.07
N ARG A 257 -3.85 20.37 26.17
CA ARG A 257 -5.09 20.81 25.50
C ARG A 257 -5.33 19.99 24.24
N VAL A 258 -6.55 19.46 24.12
CA VAL A 258 -7.04 18.77 22.93
C VAL A 258 -8.31 19.48 22.47
N ASP A 259 -8.34 19.97 21.25
CA ASP A 259 -9.55 20.49 20.64
C ASP A 259 -10.26 19.35 19.90
N VAL A 260 -11.47 19.02 20.35
CA VAL A 260 -12.35 18.02 19.75
C VAL A 260 -13.40 18.75 18.93
N GLU A 261 -13.49 18.43 17.64
CA GLU A 261 -14.47 18.98 16.71
C GLU A 261 -15.37 17.85 16.21
N ALA A 262 -16.67 17.95 16.49
CA ALA A 262 -17.66 16.96 16.09
C ALA A 262 -18.99 17.68 15.78
N GLY A 263 -19.60 17.37 14.65
CA GLY A 263 -20.88 17.98 14.25
C GLY A 263 -20.85 19.52 14.19
N GLY A 264 -19.74 20.10 13.73
CA GLY A 264 -19.56 21.56 13.66
C GLY A 264 -19.31 22.26 15.01
N ARG A 265 -19.36 21.53 16.13
CA ARG A 265 -19.04 22.07 17.45
C ARG A 265 -17.59 21.75 17.83
N ARG A 266 -16.87 22.77 18.31
CA ARG A 266 -15.53 22.62 18.88
C ARG A 266 -15.59 22.69 20.40
N THR A 267 -15.07 21.66 21.06
CA THR A 267 -14.94 21.55 22.52
C THR A 267 -13.46 21.41 22.86
N ARG A 268 -12.98 22.21 23.81
CA ARG A 268 -11.60 22.12 24.29
C ARG A 268 -11.54 21.29 25.56
N LEU A 269 -10.77 20.21 25.52
CA LEU A 269 -10.51 19.34 26.66
C LEU A 269 -9.13 19.63 27.25
N SER A 270 -9.01 19.46 28.56
CA SER A 270 -7.74 19.43 29.29
C SER A 270 -7.51 17.99 29.73
N VAL A 271 -6.61 17.28 29.06
CA VAL A 271 -6.40 15.84 29.31
C VAL A 271 -5.36 15.58 30.39
N THR A 272 -5.50 14.44 31.08
CA THR A 272 -4.53 13.92 32.06
C THR A 272 -3.44 13.12 31.35
N ASP A 273 -2.32 12.88 32.02
CA ASP A 273 -1.27 11.95 31.60
C ASP A 273 -1.60 10.47 31.87
N ALA A 274 -2.65 10.22 32.66
CA ALA A 274 -3.30 8.92 32.80
C ALA A 274 -4.47 8.78 31.82
N ARG A 275 -4.82 7.53 31.49
CA ARG A 275 -6.02 7.20 30.71
C ARG A 275 -7.27 7.63 31.48
N ALA A 276 -8.09 8.46 30.85
CA ALA A 276 -9.33 8.97 31.44
C ALA A 276 -10.46 9.08 30.41
N ARG A 277 -11.69 9.01 30.91
CA ARG A 277 -12.92 9.13 30.13
C ARG A 277 -13.32 10.60 30.01
N TYR A 278 -13.55 11.06 28.78
CA TYR A 278 -14.00 12.41 28.46
C TYR A 278 -15.33 12.35 27.73
N ALA A 279 -16.32 13.09 28.23
CA ALA A 279 -17.64 13.20 27.65
C ALA A 279 -17.80 14.56 26.97
N VAL A 280 -18.12 14.55 25.67
CA VAL A 280 -18.35 15.74 24.85
C VAL A 280 -19.79 15.72 24.35
N PRO A 281 -20.67 16.61 24.86
CA PRO A 281 -22.05 16.69 24.38
C PRO A 281 -22.09 17.06 22.89
N LEU A 282 -22.78 16.26 22.08
CA LEU A 282 -23.01 16.56 20.67
C LEU A 282 -24.28 17.40 20.52
N PRO A 283 -24.33 18.34 19.58
CA PRO A 283 -25.58 19.02 19.26
C PRO A 283 -26.53 18.04 18.55
N SER A 284 -27.84 18.23 18.70
CA SER A 284 -28.85 17.28 18.21
C SER A 284 -28.86 17.10 16.69
N ASP A 285 -28.32 18.05 15.94
CA ASP A 285 -28.18 18.05 14.49
C ASP A 285 -26.83 17.49 13.99
N ALA A 286 -25.91 17.13 14.89
CA ALA A 286 -24.59 16.58 14.52
C ALA A 286 -24.65 15.18 13.89
N CYS A 287 -25.70 14.42 14.18
CA CYS A 287 -25.84 13.03 13.74
C CYS A 287 -27.02 12.95 12.79
N ARG A 288 -26.77 12.38 11.61
CA ARG A 288 -27.80 12.04 10.65
C ARG A 288 -27.84 10.54 10.49
N ALA A 289 -29.05 9.99 10.46
CA ALA A 289 -29.25 8.56 10.28
C ALA A 289 -28.54 8.08 9.01
N GLY A 290 -27.69 7.07 9.13
CA GLY A 290 -26.92 6.51 8.02
C GLY A 290 -25.68 7.30 7.59
N GLU A 291 -25.40 8.47 8.19
CA GLU A 291 -24.16 9.22 7.94
C GLU A 291 -23.16 9.02 9.10
N PRO A 292 -21.87 8.74 8.82
CA PRO A 292 -20.84 8.68 9.85
C PRO A 292 -20.68 10.03 10.55
N LEU A 293 -20.60 10.01 11.89
CA LEU A 293 -20.09 11.16 12.63
C LEU A 293 -18.56 11.21 12.45
N VAL A 294 -18.07 12.28 11.84
CA VAL A 294 -16.63 12.56 11.78
C VAL A 294 -16.22 13.40 12.97
N VAL A 295 -15.30 12.87 13.77
CA VAL A 295 -14.68 13.56 14.90
C VAL A 295 -13.25 13.92 14.52
N SER A 296 -12.88 15.19 14.69
CA SER A 296 -11.51 15.66 14.53
C SER A 296 -10.89 15.98 15.88
N LEU A 297 -9.69 15.46 16.12
CA LEU A 297 -8.87 15.75 17.30
C LEU A 297 -7.68 16.59 16.86
N ARG A 298 -7.54 17.78 17.44
CA ARG A 298 -6.40 18.67 17.20
C ARG A 298 -5.65 18.92 18.49
N THR A 299 -4.34 18.72 18.43
CA THR A 299 -3.42 18.92 19.55
C THR A 299 -2.26 19.79 19.10
N GLY A 300 -1.70 20.59 20.01
CA GLY A 300 -0.41 21.22 19.76
C GLY A 300 0.67 20.16 19.46
N PRO A 301 1.65 20.46 18.59
CA PRO A 301 2.73 19.53 18.30
C PRO A 301 3.55 19.25 19.57
N GLY A 302 3.78 17.98 19.88
CA GLY A 302 4.68 17.52 20.95
C GLY A 302 5.40 16.27 20.50
N PHE A 303 6.59 15.99 21.05
CA PHE A 303 7.30 14.75 20.78
C PHE A 303 7.06 13.77 21.93
N VAL A 304 6.82 12.51 21.61
CA VAL A 304 6.93 11.41 22.58
C VAL A 304 8.14 10.58 22.18
N ASP A 305 9.03 10.35 23.15
CA ASP A 305 10.03 9.29 23.06
C ASP A 305 9.27 7.97 23.17
N GLN A 306 8.92 7.39 22.03
CA GLN A 306 8.74 5.95 21.98
C GLN A 306 10.13 5.33 21.87
N PRO A 307 10.41 4.22 22.57
CA PRO A 307 11.76 3.69 22.80
C PRO A 307 12.64 3.49 21.55
N GLU A 308 12.08 3.59 20.34
CA GLU A 308 12.80 3.32 19.10
C GLU A 308 12.66 4.43 18.02
N GLN A 309 11.67 5.34 18.09
CA GLN A 309 11.53 6.47 17.16
C GLN A 309 10.74 7.65 17.80
N PRO A 310 11.29 8.87 17.84
CA PRO A 310 10.54 10.03 18.32
C PRO A 310 9.51 10.45 17.26
N TRP A 311 8.22 10.28 17.58
CA TRP A 311 7.12 10.74 16.74
C TRP A 311 6.57 12.07 17.27
N PRO A 312 6.26 13.05 16.39
CA PRO A 312 5.46 14.20 16.78
C PRO A 312 4.03 13.71 17.02
N VAL A 313 3.68 13.50 18.28
CA VAL A 313 2.38 12.98 18.67
C VAL A 313 1.56 13.99 19.47
N GLY A 314 0.25 13.82 19.37
CA GLY A 314 -0.75 14.59 20.09
C GLY A 314 -1.19 13.90 21.37
N VAL A 315 -2.28 13.16 21.26
CA VAL A 315 -2.95 12.46 22.36
C VAL A 315 -3.07 10.99 22.00
N ALA A 316 -2.96 10.10 23.00
CA ALA A 316 -3.28 8.70 22.82
C ALA A 316 -4.79 8.49 23.00
N VAL A 317 -5.37 7.65 22.15
CA VAL A 317 -6.79 7.31 22.18
C VAL A 317 -6.92 5.79 22.23
N ALA A 318 -7.55 5.30 23.29
CA ALA A 318 -7.84 3.88 23.46
C ALA A 318 -9.17 3.51 22.79
N SER A 319 -10.18 4.36 22.93
CA SER A 319 -11.48 4.15 22.31
C SER A 319 -12.26 5.46 22.10
N ALA A 320 -13.19 5.41 21.15
CA ALA A 320 -14.16 6.46 20.88
C ALA A 320 -15.54 5.85 20.58
N ALA A 321 -16.61 6.40 21.14
CA ALA A 321 -17.98 5.93 20.93
C ALA A 321 -18.99 7.09 21.08
N VAL A 322 -20.19 6.90 20.53
CA VAL A 322 -21.34 7.77 20.81
C VAL A 322 -22.31 6.99 21.70
N GLU A 323 -22.65 7.56 22.86
CA GLU A 323 -23.56 6.99 23.87
C GLU A 323 -24.78 7.89 24.10
#